data_AF-A0A7C7R399-F1
#
_entry.id   AF-A0A7C7R399-F1
#
_cell.length_a   1.000
_cell.length_b   1.000
_cell.length_c   1.000
_cell.angle_alpha   90.00
_cell.angle_beta   90.00
_cell.angle_gamma   90.00
#
_symmetry.space_group_name_H-M   'P 1'
#
loop_
_entity.id
_entity.type
_entity.pdbx_description
1 polymer ?
#
loop_
_entity_poly.entity_id
_entity_poly.type
_entity_poly.pdbx_seq_one_letter_code
_entity_poly.pdbx_strand_id
1 'polypeptide(L)'
;MDSAVHPNFFQRDSILFTEQELVAQLKRAEADAGCKITGERPHRGRWDSVRELPLWAERAGLQYDSILGQRWWASKPAKDGYWVGTGLPYHFIAPDTYRRLDVMEIPVFNCDNRDFWEPHQYSLRYKPGAYKTFLAGLGLSEDEAFERWKAFLEQAIEKYPTAYGYNWHPVYLANNQPKLNAPYSTDTHFRKCITYAKSRGVGLISSNGLNAFWRGREKVAIRYIAGDAGSSTAKYAVSSSVKLDASTLMVPLKFRGRRARVSVNGRETDCTAVKVLGRQHALFAVDVGPEELLITVRYE
;
A
#
# COMPACT_ATOMS: atom_id res chain seq x y z
N MET A 1 -13.05 -11.77 9.84
CA MET A 1 -12.74 -11.91 8.39
C MET A 1 -12.30 -10.56 7.89
N ASP A 2 -11.21 -10.51 7.11
CA ASP A 2 -10.77 -9.31 6.42
C ASP A 2 -11.43 -9.24 5.05
N SER A 3 -12.13 -8.15 4.76
CA SER A 3 -12.80 -7.96 3.47
C SER A 3 -12.81 -6.48 3.09
N ALA A 4 -12.60 -6.24 1.80
CA ALA A 4 -12.72 -4.94 1.16
C ALA A 4 -13.78 -5.04 0.05
N VAL A 5 -14.57 -3.99 -0.13
CA VAL A 5 -15.56 -3.96 -1.21
C VAL A 5 -14.86 -3.61 -2.52
N HIS A 6 -15.22 -4.28 -3.60
CA HIS A 6 -14.77 -3.93 -4.95
C HIS A 6 -15.96 -3.40 -5.74
N PRO A 7 -16.36 -2.13 -5.51
CA PRO A 7 -17.60 -1.59 -6.03
C PRO A 7 -17.48 -1.28 -7.52
N ASN A 8 -18.61 -0.88 -8.13
CA ASN A 8 -18.68 -0.45 -9.52
C ASN A 8 -18.46 -1.59 -10.55
N PHE A 9 -18.69 -2.84 -10.17
CA PHE A 9 -18.43 -4.01 -11.02
C PHE A 9 -19.45 -4.21 -12.15
N PHE A 10 -20.69 -3.76 -11.97
CA PHE A 10 -21.83 -4.08 -12.86
C PHE A 10 -22.33 -2.93 -13.73
N GLN A 11 -21.66 -1.79 -13.73
CA GLN A 11 -22.05 -0.69 -14.62
C GLN A 11 -21.60 -0.98 -16.05
N ARG A 12 -22.50 -1.60 -16.82
CA ARG A 12 -22.55 -1.48 -18.29
C ARG A 12 -22.50 0.02 -18.64
N ASP A 13 -21.97 0.35 -19.80
CA ASP A 13 -21.51 1.70 -20.22
C ASP A 13 -22.53 2.87 -20.19
N SER A 14 -23.70 2.68 -19.58
CA SER A 14 -24.85 3.59 -19.53
C SER A 14 -25.22 4.16 -18.15
N ILE A 15 -24.73 3.64 -17.01
CA ILE A 15 -25.11 4.11 -15.67
C ILE A 15 -23.94 4.85 -15.00
N LEU A 16 -24.22 5.99 -14.35
CA LEU A 16 -23.24 6.73 -13.55
C LEU A 16 -23.09 6.09 -12.17
N PHE A 17 -21.85 5.98 -11.69
CA PHE A 17 -21.58 5.57 -10.32
C PHE A 17 -21.83 6.75 -9.38
N THR A 18 -22.67 6.56 -8.37
CA THR A 18 -23.04 7.59 -7.40
C THR A 18 -22.73 7.15 -5.98
N GLU A 19 -22.75 8.09 -5.04
CA GLU A 19 -22.61 7.80 -3.62
C GLU A 19 -23.69 6.82 -3.12
N GLN A 20 -24.94 6.93 -3.59
CA GLN A 20 -25.99 5.99 -3.20
C GLN A 20 -25.68 4.57 -3.66
N GLU A 21 -25.12 4.41 -4.86
CA GLU A 21 -24.72 3.12 -5.40
C GLU A 21 -23.53 2.53 -4.62
N LEU A 22 -22.55 3.36 -4.24
CA LEU A 22 -21.45 2.95 -3.36
C LEU A 22 -22.00 2.38 -2.04
N VAL A 23 -22.88 3.13 -1.38
CA VAL A 23 -23.47 2.72 -0.09
C VAL A 23 -24.32 1.46 -0.24
N ALA A 24 -25.08 1.32 -1.33
CA ALA A 24 -25.88 0.13 -1.59
C ALA A 24 -25.00 -1.12 -1.79
N GLN A 25 -23.94 -1.01 -2.60
CA GLN A 25 -22.99 -2.12 -2.82
C GLN A 25 -22.21 -2.46 -1.56
N LEU A 26 -21.80 -1.46 -0.77
CA LEU A 26 -21.14 -1.67 0.53
C LEU A 26 -22.04 -2.45 1.48
N LYS A 27 -23.29 -2.02 1.68
CA LYS A 27 -24.24 -2.71 2.56
C LYS A 27 -24.48 -4.15 2.15
N ARG A 28 -24.62 -4.40 0.84
CA ARG A 28 -24.76 -5.76 0.32
C ARG A 28 -23.52 -6.60 0.59
N ALA A 29 -22.33 -6.06 0.31
CA ALA A 29 -21.08 -6.77 0.55
C ALA A 29 -20.85 -7.06 2.04
N GLU A 30 -21.22 -6.15 2.94
CA GLU A 30 -21.17 -6.38 4.40
C GLU A 30 -22.14 -7.47 4.85
N ALA A 31 -23.35 -7.51 4.28
CA ALA A 31 -24.32 -8.56 4.54
C ALA A 31 -23.83 -9.93 4.04
N ASP A 32 -23.28 -9.99 2.82
CA ASP A 32 -22.74 -11.22 2.23
C ASP A 32 -21.48 -11.72 2.97
N ALA A 33 -20.61 -10.80 3.43
CA ALA A 33 -19.38 -11.13 4.15
C ALA A 33 -19.60 -11.40 5.65
N GLY A 34 -20.73 -10.97 6.22
CA GLY A 34 -21.02 -11.07 7.65
C GLY A 34 -20.10 -10.22 8.54
N CYS A 35 -19.45 -9.20 7.99
CA CYS A 35 -18.57 -8.30 8.73
C CYS A 35 -18.63 -6.87 8.18
N LYS A 36 -18.19 -5.91 9.02
CA LYS A 36 -17.99 -4.51 8.58
C LYS A 36 -16.82 -4.46 7.60
N ILE A 37 -17.03 -3.80 6.46
CA ILE A 37 -15.99 -3.57 5.48
C ILE A 37 -15.36 -2.20 5.75
N THR A 38 -14.03 -2.17 5.80
CA THR A 38 -13.27 -0.96 6.14
C THR A 38 -12.52 -0.37 4.97
N GLY A 39 -12.56 -0.97 3.79
CA GLY A 39 -11.92 -0.36 2.62
C GLY A 39 -12.53 -0.79 1.31
N GLU A 40 -12.13 -0.06 0.27
CA GLU A 40 -12.61 -0.29 -1.07
C GLU A 40 -11.50 -0.32 -2.12
N ARG A 41 -11.83 -0.92 -3.26
CA ARG A 41 -11.07 -0.77 -4.50
C ARG A 41 -12.04 -0.71 -5.68
N PRO A 42 -12.31 0.46 -6.25
CA PRO A 42 -13.25 0.62 -7.36
C PRO A 42 -12.83 -0.17 -8.60
N HIS A 43 -13.79 -0.86 -9.23
CA HIS A 43 -13.53 -1.61 -10.45
C HIS A 43 -13.00 -0.70 -11.57
N ARG A 44 -12.05 -1.23 -12.37
CA ARG A 44 -11.41 -0.56 -13.51
C ARG A 44 -10.67 0.75 -13.16
N GLY A 45 -10.47 1.04 -11.88
CA GLY A 45 -9.89 2.31 -11.45
C GLY A 45 -10.63 3.52 -12.00
N ARG A 46 -11.96 3.42 -12.15
CA ARG A 46 -12.82 4.53 -12.62
C ARG A 46 -12.80 5.66 -11.61
N TRP A 47 -12.04 6.70 -11.92
CA TRP A 47 -11.92 7.93 -11.14
C TRP A 47 -12.36 9.10 -12.02
N ASP A 48 -13.68 9.30 -12.12
CA ASP A 48 -14.26 10.47 -12.80
C ASP A 48 -14.01 11.75 -11.99
N SER A 49 -14.00 11.62 -10.66
CA SER A 49 -13.74 12.68 -9.71
C SER A 49 -12.87 12.14 -8.57
N VAL A 50 -11.54 12.26 -8.72
CA VAL A 50 -10.57 12.18 -7.58
C VAL A 50 -11.06 12.99 -6.37
N ARG A 51 -11.89 13.98 -6.65
CA ARG A 51 -12.53 14.88 -5.70
C ARG A 51 -13.61 14.24 -4.83
N GLU A 52 -14.44 13.35 -5.35
CA GLU A 52 -15.69 12.97 -4.67
C GLU A 52 -15.65 11.59 -4.05
N LEU A 53 -14.98 10.62 -4.69
CA LEU A 53 -15.02 9.24 -4.20
C LEU A 53 -14.39 9.08 -2.80
N PRO A 54 -13.22 9.66 -2.48
CA PRO A 54 -12.71 9.64 -1.10
C PRO A 54 -13.64 10.32 -0.09
N LEU A 55 -14.43 11.34 -0.51
CA LEU A 55 -15.42 11.98 0.35
C LEU A 55 -16.62 11.06 0.61
N TRP A 56 -17.08 10.34 -0.42
CA TRP A 56 -18.16 9.35 -0.30
C TRP A 56 -17.73 8.20 0.60
N ALA A 57 -16.49 7.71 0.41
CA ALA A 57 -15.89 6.66 1.22
C ALA A 57 -15.84 7.05 2.71
N GLU A 58 -15.38 8.28 3.00
CA GLU A 58 -15.33 8.80 4.37
C GLU A 58 -16.72 8.84 5.01
N ARG A 59 -17.73 9.36 4.27
CA ARG A 59 -19.13 9.41 4.76
C ARG A 59 -19.75 8.02 4.93
N ALA A 60 -19.34 7.05 4.12
CA ALA A 60 -19.75 5.66 4.24
C ALA A 60 -19.05 4.91 5.39
N GLY A 61 -18.09 5.54 6.06
CA GLY A 61 -17.31 4.95 7.15
C GLY A 61 -16.20 4.00 6.69
N LEU A 62 -15.79 4.08 5.42
CA LEU A 62 -14.61 3.39 4.91
C LEU A 62 -13.35 4.11 5.41
N GLN A 63 -12.29 3.35 5.61
CA GLN A 63 -11.03 3.80 6.19
C GLN A 63 -9.92 3.92 5.15
N TYR A 64 -10.02 3.20 4.03
CA TYR A 64 -9.05 3.29 2.95
C TYR A 64 -9.67 2.98 1.58
N ASP A 65 -9.01 3.49 0.55
CA ASP A 65 -9.19 3.15 -0.87
C ASP A 65 -7.84 2.67 -1.43
N SER A 66 -7.83 1.92 -2.54
CA SER A 66 -6.63 1.24 -3.03
C SER A 66 -6.51 1.24 -4.55
N ILE A 67 -6.26 2.42 -5.14
CA ILE A 67 -6.41 2.59 -6.60
C ILE A 67 -5.47 3.60 -7.25
N LEU A 68 -4.91 4.55 -6.50
CA LEU A 68 -4.04 5.59 -7.06
C LEU A 68 -2.61 5.12 -7.33
N GLY A 69 -2.28 3.86 -7.06
CA GLY A 69 -1.00 3.27 -7.46
C GLY A 69 -0.81 3.14 -8.99
N GLN A 70 -1.84 3.34 -9.81
CA GLN A 70 -1.77 3.18 -11.28
C GLN A 70 -2.30 4.40 -12.05
N ARG A 71 -1.52 4.93 -13.02
CA ARG A 71 -1.98 6.01 -13.92
C ARG A 71 -2.26 5.49 -15.32
N TRP A 72 -3.53 5.22 -15.61
CA TRP A 72 -3.99 4.77 -16.93
C TRP A 72 -4.21 5.91 -17.93
N TRP A 73 -4.44 7.14 -17.44
CA TRP A 73 -5.21 8.15 -18.17
C TRP A 73 -4.37 9.21 -18.89
N ALA A 74 -3.13 9.42 -18.44
CA ALA A 74 -2.30 10.54 -18.90
C ALA A 74 -0.94 10.13 -19.48
N SER A 75 -0.63 8.83 -19.48
CA SER A 75 0.63 8.29 -19.98
C SER A 75 0.36 7.20 -20.99
N LYS A 76 1.07 7.24 -22.12
CA LYS A 76 1.16 6.15 -23.09
C LYS A 76 2.63 5.73 -23.18
N PRO A 77 3.00 4.50 -22.74
CA PRO A 77 2.17 3.49 -22.07
C PRO A 77 1.75 3.89 -20.64
N ALA A 78 0.84 3.13 -20.03
CA ALA A 78 0.38 3.35 -18.66
C ALA A 78 1.58 3.27 -17.67
N LYS A 79 1.64 4.21 -16.72
CA LYS A 79 2.73 4.30 -15.75
C LYS A 79 2.38 3.52 -14.48
N ASP A 80 3.32 2.67 -14.07
CA ASP A 80 3.25 1.85 -12.86
C ASP A 80 4.33 2.18 -11.86
N GLY A 81 4.04 1.84 -10.61
CA GLY A 81 4.95 1.98 -9.49
C GLY A 81 4.72 3.29 -8.74
N TYR A 82 5.77 3.76 -8.09
CA TYR A 82 5.74 4.88 -7.15
C TYR A 82 5.81 6.24 -7.87
N TRP A 83 4.97 6.43 -8.90
CA TRP A 83 4.92 7.69 -9.65
C TRP A 83 4.18 8.80 -8.87
N VAL A 84 3.42 8.43 -7.84
CA VAL A 84 2.94 9.31 -6.77
C VAL A 84 3.55 8.88 -5.43
N GLY A 85 4.41 9.73 -4.86
CA GLY A 85 4.94 9.55 -3.52
C GLY A 85 5.95 8.42 -3.34
N THR A 86 6.07 7.93 -2.11
CA THR A 86 7.05 6.92 -1.69
C THR A 86 6.46 5.51 -1.68
N GLY A 87 5.21 5.33 -2.12
CA GLY A 87 4.50 4.06 -1.99
C GLY A 87 3.97 3.71 -0.63
N LEU A 88 4.13 4.61 0.33
CA LEU A 88 3.54 4.47 1.65
C LEU A 88 2.06 4.88 1.58
N PRO A 89 1.21 4.31 2.45
CA PRO A 89 -0.15 4.82 2.63
C PRO A 89 -0.15 6.31 2.95
N TYR A 90 -1.14 7.04 2.44
CA TYR A 90 -1.29 8.47 2.71
C TYR A 90 -2.76 8.85 2.77
N HIS A 91 -3.09 9.86 3.57
CA HIS A 91 -4.45 10.37 3.65
C HIS A 91 -4.81 11.18 2.41
N PHE A 92 -6.04 10.98 1.92
CA PHE A 92 -6.61 11.89 0.93
C PHE A 92 -6.82 13.28 1.52
N ILE A 93 -6.78 14.29 0.66
CA ILE A 93 -7.04 15.68 1.01
C ILE A 93 -8.32 16.12 0.29
N ALA A 94 -9.26 16.68 1.04
CA ALA A 94 -10.48 17.24 0.48
C ALA A 94 -10.11 18.39 -0.48
N PRO A 95 -10.56 18.38 -1.74
CA PRO A 95 -10.14 19.38 -2.72
C PRO A 95 -10.63 20.80 -2.39
N ASP A 96 -11.80 20.92 -1.77
CA ASP A 96 -12.45 22.23 -1.57
C ASP A 96 -12.07 22.89 -0.25
N THR A 97 -11.72 22.09 0.77
CA THR A 97 -11.39 22.58 2.12
C THR A 97 -9.94 22.35 2.50
N TYR A 98 -9.19 21.59 1.70
CA TYR A 98 -7.82 21.14 1.98
C TYR A 98 -7.66 20.39 3.31
N ARG A 99 -8.76 19.95 3.94
CA ARG A 99 -8.69 19.13 5.14
C ARG A 99 -8.21 17.72 4.81
N ARG A 100 -7.51 17.12 5.76
CA ARG A 100 -7.22 15.68 5.74
C ARG A 100 -8.53 14.90 5.86
N LEU A 101 -8.77 13.98 4.92
CA LEU A 101 -9.86 13.02 5.02
C LEU A 101 -9.44 11.87 5.93
N ASP A 102 -10.39 11.27 6.65
CA ASP A 102 -10.18 10.03 7.41
C ASP A 102 -10.25 8.78 6.51
N VAL A 103 -9.76 8.91 5.27
CA VAL A 103 -9.60 7.84 4.29
C VAL A 103 -8.17 7.88 3.78
N MET A 104 -7.51 6.73 3.75
CA MET A 104 -6.15 6.59 3.21
C MET A 104 -6.17 5.98 1.81
N GLU A 105 -5.29 6.43 0.93
CA GLU A 105 -4.85 5.62 -0.20
C GLU A 105 -3.89 4.54 0.32
N ILE A 106 -4.17 3.28 0.01
CA ILE A 106 -3.24 2.16 0.10
C ILE A 106 -2.81 1.79 -1.32
N PRO A 107 -1.61 2.20 -1.76
CA PRO A 107 -1.20 2.07 -3.15
C PRO A 107 -1.14 0.61 -3.62
N VAL A 108 -1.77 0.35 -4.77
CA VAL A 108 -1.68 -0.92 -5.47
C VAL A 108 -1.22 -0.69 -6.89
N PHE A 109 -0.15 -1.39 -7.27
CA PHE A 109 0.68 -0.99 -8.41
C PHE A 109 0.46 -1.85 -9.64
N ASN A 110 0.14 -3.13 -9.48
CA ASN A 110 -0.01 -4.03 -10.63
C ASN A 110 -1.06 -5.13 -10.38
N CYS A 111 -1.40 -5.85 -11.44
CA CYS A 111 -2.32 -6.98 -11.40
C CYS A 111 -2.10 -7.94 -12.57
N ASP A 112 -2.44 -9.20 -12.35
CA ASP A 112 -2.29 -10.30 -13.31
C ASP A 112 -2.94 -10.02 -14.68
N ASN A 113 -4.18 -9.54 -14.74
CA ASN A 113 -4.83 -9.23 -16.01
C ASN A 113 -4.13 -8.12 -16.80
N ARG A 114 -3.36 -7.26 -16.14
CA ARG A 114 -2.58 -6.24 -16.84
C ARG A 114 -1.33 -6.83 -17.47
N ASP A 115 -0.63 -7.69 -16.73
CA ASP A 115 0.58 -8.31 -17.22
C ASP A 115 0.28 -9.26 -18.39
N PHE A 116 -0.79 -10.06 -18.28
CA PHE A 116 -1.05 -11.17 -19.22
C PHE A 116 -2.02 -10.88 -20.36
N TRP A 117 -2.89 -9.87 -20.25
CA TRP A 117 -3.79 -9.56 -21.38
C TRP A 117 -3.00 -9.01 -22.56
N GLU A 118 -3.37 -9.44 -23.77
CA GLU A 118 -2.87 -8.86 -25.00
C GLU A 118 -3.09 -7.33 -25.02
N PRO A 119 -2.12 -6.55 -25.55
CA PRO A 119 -2.28 -5.12 -25.68
C PRO A 119 -3.54 -4.76 -26.47
N HIS A 120 -4.46 -4.05 -25.84
CA HIS A 120 -5.69 -3.60 -26.47
C HIS A 120 -6.08 -2.19 -26.04
N GLN A 121 -6.77 -1.51 -26.94
CA GLN A 121 -7.32 -0.21 -26.67
C GLN A 121 -8.60 -0.37 -25.85
N TYR A 122 -8.61 0.26 -24.68
CA TYR A 122 -9.69 0.18 -23.73
C TYR A 122 -10.29 1.58 -23.53
N SER A 123 -11.60 1.70 -23.76
CA SER A 123 -12.35 2.96 -23.60
C SER A 123 -13.20 2.92 -22.34
N LEU A 124 -13.03 3.93 -21.51
CA LEU A 124 -13.75 4.12 -20.27
C LEU A 124 -14.60 5.38 -20.38
N ARG A 125 -15.92 5.24 -20.26
CA ARG A 125 -16.77 6.40 -19.94
C ARG A 125 -16.45 6.82 -18.51
N TYR A 126 -16.05 8.08 -18.34
CA TYR A 126 -15.79 8.63 -17.01
C TYR A 126 -16.99 9.46 -16.56
N LYS A 127 -17.49 10.40 -17.38
CA LYS A 127 -18.74 11.15 -17.13
C LYS A 127 -19.75 11.03 -18.28
N PRO A 128 -20.99 11.59 -18.16
CA PRO A 128 -21.93 11.64 -19.27
C PRO A 128 -21.32 12.27 -20.53
N GLY A 129 -21.39 11.55 -21.66
CA GLY A 129 -20.87 12.01 -22.93
C GLY A 129 -19.34 12.13 -23.04
N ALA A 130 -18.58 11.73 -22.02
CA ALA A 130 -17.12 11.82 -22.08
C ALA A 130 -16.43 10.47 -21.83
N TYR A 131 -15.56 10.13 -22.76
CA TYR A 131 -14.79 8.90 -22.79
C TYR A 131 -13.31 9.22 -22.73
N LYS A 132 -12.55 8.34 -22.08
CA LYS A 132 -11.10 8.31 -22.15
C LYS A 132 -10.67 6.94 -22.59
N THR A 133 -9.59 6.93 -23.37
CA THR A 133 -9.12 5.70 -23.98
C THR A 133 -7.65 5.52 -23.65
N PHE A 134 -7.29 4.31 -23.24
CA PHE A 134 -5.94 3.96 -22.84
C PHE A 134 -5.57 2.57 -23.38
N LEU A 135 -4.27 2.30 -23.44
CA LEU A 135 -3.76 0.97 -23.78
C LEU A 135 -3.70 0.15 -22.49
N ALA A 136 -4.38 -0.98 -22.49
CA ALA A 136 -4.37 -1.97 -21.41
C ALA A 136 -3.74 -3.27 -21.93
N GLY A 137 -3.29 -4.12 -21.00
CA GLY A 137 -2.58 -5.35 -21.35
C GLY A 137 -1.15 -5.10 -21.80
N LEU A 138 -0.26 -6.00 -21.41
CA LEU A 138 1.15 -5.98 -21.80
C LEU A 138 1.53 -7.21 -22.65
N GLY A 139 0.71 -8.27 -22.65
CA GLY A 139 0.98 -9.51 -23.38
C GLY A 139 2.25 -10.21 -22.92
N LEU A 140 2.62 -10.09 -21.64
CA LEU A 140 3.86 -10.65 -21.13
C LEU A 140 3.75 -12.16 -20.94
N SER A 141 4.85 -12.86 -21.20
CA SER A 141 5.05 -14.22 -20.69
C SER A 141 5.16 -14.23 -19.16
N GLU A 142 5.03 -15.41 -18.55
CA GLU A 142 5.19 -15.56 -17.09
C GLU A 142 6.56 -15.10 -16.57
N ASP A 143 7.62 -15.31 -17.34
CA ASP A 143 8.99 -14.93 -16.95
C ASP A 143 9.19 -13.42 -17.06
N GLU A 144 8.67 -12.79 -18.11
CA GLU A 144 8.70 -11.32 -18.25
C GLU A 144 7.87 -10.64 -17.17
N ALA A 145 6.67 -11.16 -16.89
CA ALA A 145 5.84 -10.69 -15.79
C ALA A 145 6.55 -10.86 -14.43
N PHE A 146 7.26 -11.99 -14.23
CA PHE A 146 8.02 -12.23 -13.00
C PHE A 146 9.19 -11.26 -12.84
N GLU A 147 10.02 -11.04 -13.86
CA GLU A 147 11.13 -10.09 -13.76
C GLU A 147 10.63 -8.66 -13.55
N ARG A 148 9.50 -8.28 -14.17
CA ARG A 148 8.82 -7.00 -13.90
C ARG A 148 8.37 -6.90 -12.44
N TRP A 149 7.67 -7.91 -11.94
CA TRP A 149 7.18 -7.97 -10.56
C TRP A 149 8.33 -7.89 -9.56
N LYS A 150 9.41 -8.64 -9.82
CA LYS A 150 10.64 -8.69 -9.01
C LYS A 150 11.31 -7.33 -8.94
N ALA A 151 11.43 -6.62 -10.06
CA ALA A 151 12.00 -5.26 -10.08
C ALA A 151 11.19 -4.28 -9.22
N PHE A 152 9.86 -4.40 -9.16
CA PHE A 152 9.03 -3.56 -8.28
C PHE A 152 9.17 -3.94 -6.81
N LEU A 153 9.22 -5.24 -6.49
CA LEU A 153 9.48 -5.70 -5.13
C LEU A 153 10.83 -5.21 -4.63
N GLU A 154 11.89 -5.32 -5.44
CA GLU A 154 13.23 -4.87 -5.09
C GLU A 154 13.27 -3.36 -4.84
N GLN A 155 12.58 -2.57 -5.67
CA GLN A 155 12.41 -1.14 -5.41
C GLN A 155 11.68 -0.87 -4.09
N ALA A 156 10.64 -1.65 -3.78
CA ALA A 156 9.90 -1.52 -2.52
C ALA A 156 10.79 -1.75 -1.30
N ILE A 157 11.65 -2.77 -1.36
CA ILE A 157 12.58 -3.16 -0.29
C ILE A 157 13.74 -2.16 -0.17
N GLU A 158 14.41 -1.86 -1.28
CA GLU A 158 15.74 -1.23 -1.27
C GLU A 158 15.68 0.30 -1.42
N LYS A 159 14.69 0.80 -2.15
CA LYS A 159 14.57 2.23 -2.47
C LYS A 159 13.56 2.93 -1.57
N TYR A 160 12.38 2.34 -1.38
CA TYR A 160 11.21 3.03 -0.82
C TYR A 160 10.78 2.58 0.59
N PRO A 161 11.57 1.72 1.25
CA PRO A 161 11.12 0.77 2.30
C PRO A 161 9.60 0.75 2.53
N THR A 162 8.86 0.17 1.59
CA THR A 162 7.39 0.17 1.58
C THR A 162 6.81 -1.18 1.14
N ALA A 163 5.50 -1.33 1.26
CA ALA A 163 4.76 -2.47 0.73
C ALA A 163 4.61 -2.40 -0.79
N TYR A 164 4.73 -3.55 -1.46
CA TYR A 164 4.39 -3.71 -2.87
C TYR A 164 3.02 -4.38 -3.01
N GLY A 165 2.01 -3.61 -3.45
CA GLY A 165 0.67 -4.11 -3.73
C GLY A 165 0.53 -4.70 -5.13
N TYR A 166 0.19 -5.99 -5.21
CA TYR A 166 -0.15 -6.71 -6.45
C TYR A 166 -1.50 -7.42 -6.30
N ASN A 167 -2.36 -7.34 -7.31
CA ASN A 167 -3.66 -8.01 -7.27
C ASN A 167 -3.70 -9.25 -8.14
N TRP A 168 -4.36 -10.26 -7.59
CA TRP A 168 -4.67 -11.50 -8.26
C TRP A 168 -6.17 -11.63 -8.41
N HIS A 169 -6.64 -12.06 -9.57
CA HIS A 169 -8.04 -12.44 -9.73
C HIS A 169 -8.13 -13.98 -9.64
N PRO A 170 -8.97 -14.51 -8.73
CA PRO A 170 -9.10 -15.97 -8.55
C PRO A 170 -9.42 -16.72 -9.85
N VAL A 171 -10.18 -16.10 -10.76
CA VAL A 171 -10.52 -16.69 -12.07
C VAL A 171 -9.30 -16.96 -12.95
N TYR A 172 -8.23 -16.16 -12.84
CA TYR A 172 -6.99 -16.37 -13.62
C TYR A 172 -6.03 -17.32 -12.92
N LEU A 173 -6.09 -17.40 -11.58
CA LEU A 173 -5.31 -18.38 -10.80
C LEU A 173 -5.87 -19.79 -10.97
N ALA A 174 -7.20 -19.94 -10.96
CA ALA A 174 -7.88 -21.23 -11.06
C ALA A 174 -7.89 -21.83 -12.47
N ASN A 175 -7.40 -21.08 -13.48
CA ASN A 175 -7.50 -21.49 -14.87
C ASN A 175 -6.34 -22.40 -15.27
N ASN A 176 -6.62 -23.70 -15.39
CA ASN A 176 -5.71 -24.66 -16.04
C ASN A 176 -6.03 -24.87 -17.54
N GLN A 177 -7.09 -24.26 -18.09
CA GLN A 177 -7.37 -24.15 -19.54
C GLN A 177 -8.26 -22.94 -19.90
N PRO A 178 -8.05 -22.26 -21.04
CA PRO A 178 -8.49 -20.89 -21.26
C PRO A 178 -9.89 -20.79 -21.89
N LYS A 179 -10.86 -20.28 -21.15
CA LYS A 179 -11.97 -19.51 -21.74
C LYS A 179 -12.13 -18.19 -21.02
N LEU A 180 -11.16 -17.30 -21.27
CA LEU A 180 -11.25 -15.84 -21.17
C LEU A 180 -9.91 -15.27 -21.69
N ASN A 181 -9.65 -15.38 -23.00
CA ASN A 181 -8.60 -14.66 -23.76
C ASN A 181 -7.21 -14.46 -23.10
N ALA A 182 -6.75 -15.40 -22.27
CA ALA A 182 -5.39 -15.40 -21.71
C ALA A 182 -4.83 -16.82 -21.85
N PRO A 183 -3.79 -17.04 -22.67
CA PRO A 183 -3.26 -18.38 -22.96
C PRO A 183 -2.39 -18.97 -21.83
N TYR A 184 -2.32 -18.33 -20.67
CA TYR A 184 -1.40 -18.69 -19.57
C TYR A 184 -2.15 -18.94 -18.25
N SER A 185 -1.69 -19.92 -17.48
CA SER A 185 -2.08 -20.13 -16.08
C SER A 185 -1.26 -19.17 -15.21
N THR A 186 -1.90 -18.41 -14.32
CA THR A 186 -1.19 -17.45 -13.46
C THR A 186 -0.72 -18.04 -12.12
N ASP A 187 -1.01 -19.32 -11.86
CA ASP A 187 -0.56 -20.02 -10.65
C ASP A 187 0.96 -20.20 -10.60
N THR A 188 1.60 -20.52 -11.74
CA THR A 188 3.07 -20.64 -11.79
C THR A 188 3.73 -19.29 -11.52
N HIS A 189 3.30 -18.22 -12.18
CA HIS A 189 3.74 -16.85 -11.88
C HIS A 189 3.50 -16.48 -10.40
N PHE A 190 2.31 -16.75 -9.85
CA PHE A 190 1.99 -16.53 -8.42
C PHE A 190 2.99 -17.25 -7.50
N ARG A 191 3.26 -18.54 -7.73
CA ARG A 191 4.21 -19.32 -6.93
C ARG A 191 5.63 -18.77 -7.04
N LYS A 192 6.08 -18.34 -8.23
CA LYS A 192 7.39 -17.70 -8.44
C LYS A 192 7.49 -16.42 -7.59
N CYS A 193 6.49 -15.55 -7.66
CA CYS A 193 6.42 -14.32 -6.88
C CYS A 193 6.48 -14.59 -5.37
N ILE A 194 5.62 -15.48 -4.85
CA ILE A 194 5.58 -15.78 -3.40
C ILE A 194 6.89 -16.42 -2.93
N THR A 195 7.48 -17.33 -3.71
CA THR A 195 8.76 -17.98 -3.38
C THR A 195 9.89 -16.94 -3.30
N TYR A 196 9.95 -16.02 -4.26
CA TYR A 196 10.94 -14.96 -4.26
C TYR A 196 10.75 -13.97 -3.10
N ALA A 197 9.51 -13.55 -2.80
CA ALA A 197 9.25 -12.70 -1.63
C ALA A 197 9.76 -13.34 -0.33
N LYS A 198 9.47 -14.64 -0.14
CA LYS A 198 9.93 -15.40 1.04
C LYS A 198 11.45 -15.51 1.11
N SER A 199 12.13 -15.76 -0.01
CA SER A 199 13.61 -15.83 -0.03
C SER A 199 14.27 -14.48 0.29
N ARG A 200 13.56 -13.37 0.03
CA ARG A 200 13.97 -12.01 0.41
C ARG A 200 13.56 -11.62 1.84
N GLY A 201 12.93 -12.52 2.60
CA GLY A 201 12.48 -12.25 3.97
C GLY A 201 11.29 -11.29 4.05
N VAL A 202 10.51 -11.14 2.96
CA VAL A 202 9.34 -10.25 2.92
C VAL A 202 8.10 -10.99 3.43
N GLY A 203 7.43 -10.38 4.41
CA GLY A 203 6.14 -10.84 4.92
C GLY A 203 4.96 -10.46 4.02
N LEU A 204 3.84 -11.17 4.18
CA LEU A 204 2.58 -10.84 3.52
C LEU A 204 1.65 -10.12 4.52
N ILE A 205 0.95 -9.10 4.06
CA ILE A 205 -0.03 -8.35 4.86
C ILE A 205 -1.26 -8.06 4.00
N SER A 206 -2.46 -8.13 4.59
CA SER A 206 -3.70 -7.69 3.92
C SER A 206 -3.75 -6.16 3.86
N SER A 207 -4.52 -5.59 2.93
CA SER A 207 -4.75 -4.13 2.90
C SER A 207 -5.41 -3.64 4.20
N ASN A 208 -6.31 -4.43 4.79
CA ASN A 208 -6.85 -4.16 6.13
C ASN A 208 -5.77 -4.13 7.22
N GLY A 209 -4.86 -5.11 7.21
CA GLY A 209 -3.73 -5.17 8.14
C GLY A 209 -2.80 -3.97 7.98
N LEU A 210 -2.51 -3.56 6.74
CA LEU A 210 -1.71 -2.37 6.45
C LEU A 210 -2.41 -1.08 6.88
N ASN A 211 -3.73 -0.97 6.67
CA ASN A 211 -4.56 0.12 7.19
C ASN A 211 -4.50 0.20 8.72
N ALA A 212 -4.69 -0.93 9.41
CA ALA A 212 -4.64 -1.00 10.87
C ALA A 212 -3.25 -0.63 11.41
N PHE A 213 -2.18 -1.15 10.80
CA PHE A 213 -0.81 -0.80 11.12
C PHE A 213 -0.56 0.70 10.97
N TRP A 214 -0.97 1.29 9.84
CA TRP A 214 -0.73 2.70 9.57
C TRP A 214 -1.49 3.61 10.52
N ARG A 215 -2.79 3.34 10.75
CA ARG A 215 -3.61 4.07 11.72
C ARG A 215 -3.08 3.94 13.14
N GLY A 216 -2.57 2.77 13.49
CA GLY A 216 -1.86 2.55 14.75
C GLY A 216 -0.63 3.44 14.85
N ARG A 217 0.24 3.43 13.83
CA ARG A 217 1.42 4.30 13.75
C ARG A 217 1.10 5.78 13.92
N GLU A 218 -0.03 6.27 13.40
CA GLU A 218 -0.45 7.67 13.58
C GLU A 218 -0.76 8.05 15.04
N LYS A 219 -0.96 7.06 15.93
CA LYS A 219 -1.17 7.29 17.36
C LYS A 219 0.14 7.40 18.14
N VAL A 220 1.28 7.06 17.52
CA VAL A 220 2.60 7.18 18.14
C VAL A 220 3.01 8.65 18.18
N ALA A 221 3.35 9.13 19.37
CA ALA A 221 3.84 10.47 19.61
C ALA A 221 5.27 10.41 20.17
N ILE A 222 6.14 11.26 19.63
CA ILE A 222 7.43 11.55 20.25
C ILE A 222 7.19 12.65 21.28
N ARG A 223 7.29 12.30 22.57
CA ARG A 223 7.04 13.20 23.71
C ARG A 223 8.24 14.07 24.05
N TYR A 224 9.43 13.52 23.83
CA TYR A 224 10.68 14.17 24.17
C TYR A 224 11.78 13.78 23.18
N ILE A 225 12.63 14.75 22.85
CA ILE A 225 13.85 14.56 22.07
C ILE A 225 14.96 15.38 22.74
N ALA A 226 16.09 14.74 23.03
CA ALA A 226 17.31 15.44 23.41
C ALA A 226 18.53 14.81 22.74
N GLY A 227 19.40 15.67 22.23
CA GLY A 227 20.69 15.26 21.68
C GLY A 227 21.83 15.94 22.44
N ASP A 228 22.90 15.20 22.65
CA ASP A 228 24.17 15.73 23.13
C ASP A 228 25.28 15.31 22.15
N ALA A 229 25.79 16.30 21.42
CA ALA A 229 26.85 16.10 20.44
C ALA A 229 28.19 15.76 21.11
N GLY A 230 28.42 16.21 22.36
CA GLY A 230 29.63 15.92 23.12
C GLY A 230 29.72 14.45 23.48
N SER A 231 28.63 13.87 24.01
CA SER A 231 28.52 12.43 24.28
C SER A 231 28.06 11.59 23.08
N SER A 232 27.88 12.19 21.90
CA SER A 232 27.36 11.53 20.69
C SER A 232 26.13 10.65 20.98
N THR A 233 25.20 11.22 21.74
CA THR A 233 24.02 10.51 22.25
C THR A 233 22.74 11.24 21.83
N ALA A 234 21.70 10.49 21.47
CA ALA A 234 20.34 10.99 21.29
C ALA A 234 19.37 10.17 22.14
N LYS A 235 18.44 10.85 22.80
CA LYS A 235 17.39 10.27 23.64
C LYS A 235 16.03 10.67 23.09
N TYR A 236 15.12 9.71 23.05
CA TYR A 236 13.75 9.90 22.61
C TYR A 236 12.83 9.28 23.65
N ALA A 237 11.72 9.96 23.94
CA ALA A 237 10.64 9.36 24.69
C ALA A 237 9.42 9.22 23.78
N VAL A 238 8.89 8.01 23.67
CA VAL A 238 7.86 7.65 22.70
C VAL A 238 6.71 6.96 23.42
N SER A 239 5.48 7.34 23.12
CA SER A 239 4.27 6.67 23.62
C SER A 239 3.19 6.66 22.54
N SER A 240 2.17 5.83 22.71
CA SER A 240 1.04 5.71 21.81
C SER A 240 -0.26 5.62 22.61
N SER A 241 -1.35 6.20 22.10
CA SER A 241 -2.66 6.05 22.75
C SER A 241 -3.25 4.62 22.63
N VAL A 242 -2.62 3.76 21.83
CA VAL A 242 -2.98 2.35 21.62
C VAL A 242 -1.73 1.49 21.72
N LYS A 243 -1.90 0.22 22.11
CA LYS A 243 -0.79 -0.75 22.06
C LYS A 243 -0.50 -1.13 20.61
N LEU A 244 0.78 -1.09 20.24
CA LEU A 244 1.30 -1.45 18.93
C LEU A 244 2.50 -2.37 19.11
N ASP A 245 2.35 -3.62 18.71
CA ASP A 245 3.44 -4.57 18.75
C ASP A 245 4.38 -4.36 17.55
N ALA A 246 5.69 -4.53 17.76
CA ALA A 246 6.73 -4.49 16.74
C ALA A 246 6.74 -3.21 15.84
N SER A 247 6.47 -2.05 16.42
CA SER A 247 6.63 -0.76 15.73
C SER A 247 8.09 -0.57 15.32
N THR A 248 8.32 -0.44 14.03
CA THR A 248 9.68 -0.33 13.48
C THR A 248 10.17 1.11 13.50
N LEU A 249 11.32 1.33 14.14
CA LEU A 249 12.01 2.61 14.23
C LEU A 249 13.37 2.52 13.55
N MET A 250 13.87 3.68 13.10
CA MET A 250 15.15 3.78 12.39
C MET A 250 15.93 4.99 12.83
N VAL A 251 17.23 4.80 13.03
CA VAL A 251 18.20 5.85 13.38
C VAL A 251 19.40 5.76 12.44
N PRO A 252 20.15 6.86 12.20
CA PRO A 252 21.37 6.78 11.39
C PRO A 252 22.30 5.70 11.94
N LEU A 253 22.82 4.83 11.07
CA LEU A 253 23.70 3.73 11.51
C LEU A 253 25.05 4.24 12.02
N LYS A 254 25.51 5.38 11.47
CA LYS A 254 26.80 5.98 11.83
C LYS A 254 26.67 7.48 12.03
N PHE A 255 27.44 8.00 12.97
CA PHE A 255 27.66 9.42 13.19
C PHE A 255 29.15 9.64 13.48
N ARG A 256 29.81 10.51 12.70
CA ARG A 256 31.25 10.79 12.81
C ARG A 256 32.13 9.52 12.82
N GLY A 257 31.77 8.54 11.98
CA GLY A 257 32.49 7.25 11.86
C GLY A 257 32.13 6.19 12.90
N ARG A 258 31.49 6.58 14.02
CA ARG A 258 31.06 5.69 15.10
C ARG A 258 29.70 5.05 14.81
N ARG A 259 29.46 3.83 15.28
CA ARG A 259 28.26 3.04 14.98
C ARG A 259 27.20 3.24 16.07
N ALA A 260 25.93 3.25 15.68
CA ALA A 260 24.82 3.33 16.62
C ALA A 260 24.71 2.04 17.47
N ARG A 261 24.67 2.21 18.78
CA ARG A 261 24.10 1.27 19.76
C ARG A 261 22.78 1.82 20.27
N VAL A 262 21.74 1.00 20.22
CA VAL A 262 20.38 1.38 20.64
C VAL A 262 20.03 0.64 21.92
N SER A 263 19.44 1.36 22.86
CA SER A 263 18.83 0.78 24.05
C SER A 263 17.41 1.30 24.23
N VAL A 264 16.51 0.41 24.65
CA VAL A 264 15.10 0.70 24.93
C VAL A 264 14.86 0.38 26.40
N ASN A 265 14.41 1.38 27.16
CA ASN A 265 14.27 1.33 28.62
C ASN A 265 15.54 0.78 29.30
N GLY A 266 16.71 1.20 28.81
CA GLY A 266 18.02 0.81 29.34
C GLY A 266 18.53 -0.57 28.91
N ARG A 267 17.75 -1.36 28.16
CA ARG A 267 18.18 -2.66 27.63
C ARG A 267 18.70 -2.50 26.21
N GLU A 268 19.89 -3.02 25.92
CA GLU A 268 20.44 -3.03 24.56
C GLU A 268 19.48 -3.78 23.62
N THR A 269 19.29 -3.23 22.43
CA THR A 269 18.32 -3.72 21.45
C THR A 269 19.02 -4.04 20.14
N ASP A 270 18.80 -5.25 19.65
CA ASP A 270 19.37 -5.70 18.39
C ASP A 270 18.87 -4.84 17.23
N CYS A 271 19.80 -4.49 16.35
CA CYS A 271 19.55 -3.63 15.22
C CYS A 271 19.95 -4.32 13.92
N THR A 272 19.07 -4.27 12.93
CA THR A 272 19.39 -4.68 11.56
C THR A 272 19.88 -3.48 10.76
N ALA A 273 21.04 -3.60 10.11
CA ALA A 273 21.54 -2.55 9.23
C ALA A 273 20.77 -2.57 7.91
N VAL A 274 20.15 -1.44 7.56
CA VAL A 274 19.39 -1.28 6.30
C VAL A 274 19.87 -0.07 5.53
N LYS A 275 19.77 -0.11 4.19
CA LYS A 275 20.05 1.03 3.32
C LYS A 275 18.73 1.61 2.85
N VAL A 276 18.47 2.87 3.18
CA VAL A 276 17.25 3.60 2.81
C VAL A 276 17.66 4.91 2.15
N LEU A 277 17.18 5.15 0.94
CA LEU A 277 17.48 6.36 0.15
C LEU A 277 18.99 6.66 0.08
N GLY A 278 19.81 5.61 -0.10
CA GLY A 278 21.27 5.73 -0.20
C GLY A 278 22.01 5.84 1.14
N ARG A 279 21.31 5.94 2.28
CA ARG A 279 21.91 6.10 3.62
C ARG A 279 21.73 4.84 4.47
N GLN A 280 22.73 4.54 5.30
CA GLN A 280 22.67 3.40 6.23
C GLN A 280 21.96 3.78 7.53
N HIS A 281 21.02 2.94 7.95
CA HIS A 281 20.26 3.09 9.18
C HIS A 281 20.35 1.81 10.02
N ALA A 282 20.26 1.97 11.34
CA ALA A 282 19.98 0.89 12.27
C ALA A 282 18.46 0.82 12.44
N LEU A 283 17.87 -0.30 12.02
CA LEU A 283 16.45 -0.62 12.14
C LEU A 283 16.25 -1.49 13.38
N PHE A 284 15.26 -1.17 14.21
CA PHE A 284 14.89 -1.96 15.38
C PHE A 284 13.39 -1.87 15.61
N ALA A 285 12.80 -2.90 16.22
CA ALA A 285 11.38 -2.97 16.52
C ALA A 285 11.14 -2.78 18.02
N VAL A 286 10.07 -2.08 18.37
CA VAL A 286 9.65 -1.84 19.76
C VAL A 286 8.15 -2.00 19.92
N ASP A 287 7.71 -2.46 21.08
CA ASP A 287 6.29 -2.50 21.42
C ASP A 287 5.89 -1.19 22.09
N VAL A 288 5.18 -0.31 21.36
CA VAL A 288 4.78 1.01 21.86
C VAL A 288 3.39 0.94 22.46
N GLY A 289 3.19 1.46 23.65
CA GLY A 289 1.89 1.54 24.30
C GLY A 289 1.64 2.89 24.98
N PRO A 290 0.62 2.95 25.86
CA PRO A 290 0.35 4.14 26.66
C PRO A 290 1.51 4.54 27.57
N GLU A 291 2.28 3.56 28.05
CA GLU A 291 3.49 3.79 28.82
C GLU A 291 4.61 4.32 27.94
N GLU A 292 5.38 5.26 28.48
CA GLU A 292 6.49 5.88 27.77
C GLU A 292 7.68 4.92 27.64
N LEU A 293 8.15 4.76 26.40
CA LEU A 293 9.40 4.10 26.07
C LEU A 293 10.51 5.13 25.95
N LEU A 294 11.58 4.93 26.71
CA LEU A 294 12.82 5.69 26.58
C LEU A 294 13.78 4.97 25.64
N ILE A 295 14.05 5.59 24.50
CA ILE A 295 15.01 5.10 23.51
C ILE A 295 16.28 5.94 23.63
N THR A 296 17.42 5.30 23.84
CA THR A 296 18.73 5.96 23.83
C THR A 296 19.59 5.38 22.71
N VAL A 297 20.10 6.26 21.86
CA VAL A 297 21.06 5.97 20.79
C VAL A 297 22.40 6.55 21.19
N ARG A 298 23.44 5.72 21.26
CA ARG A 298 24.82 6.15 21.45
C ARG A 298 25.64 5.79 20.23
N TYR A 299 26.52 6.69 19.80
CA TYR A 299 27.44 6.42 18.70
C TYR A 299 28.84 6.16 19.24
N GLU A 300 29.27 4.91 19.15
CA GLU A 300 30.58 4.40 19.64
C GLU A 300 31.32 3.53 18.60
#